data_AF-A0A968N7P3-F1
#
_entry.id   AF-A0A968N7P3-F1
#
_cell.length_a   1.000
_cell.length_b   1.000
_cell.length_c   1.000
_cell.angle_alpha   90.00
_cell.angle_beta   90.00
_cell.angle_gamma   90.00
#
_symmetry.space_group_name_H-M   'P 1'
#
loop_
_entity.id
_entity.type
_entity.pdbx_description
1 polymer ?
#
loop_
_entity_poly.entity_id
_entity_poly.type
_entity_poly.pdbx_seq_one_letter_code
_entity_poly.pdbx_strand_id
1 'polypeptide(L)'
;MSTPSPHLQAGRQALEAHRYADAVCALEQYCREVRQPGSRSDFQARMWLIKAYQKNGQTEQAIALCQQLAACPAAAVQTWALAALPRLQSLAARPSQPPHPATKDRLTSAATVAAHRQAGRTALRCGDYAIAIRELEACERQMQPDHPEREAVQISLAQAYQRSGQRAIAHDLAQRLAASHNPMTREWAQNFLPQVDRDERSPLPEPPSPPPASKPAIADSTRRTLAILCHASCFIAVIFPLAIIVIPVVLILTSQDHVVKRNAAEVLNFVVSLILYGVVGSLWVVLTPESLRFLLLPLLIFLLIGASLASLLLPLIAIIHCAQTPDQPYRYPLILHPF
;
A
#
# COMPACT_ATOMS: atom_id res chain seq x y z
N MET A 1 -11.35 -29.02 -8.24
CA MET A 1 -10.30 -28.27 -8.96
C MET A 1 -9.81 -27.18 -8.04
N SER A 2 -8.57 -27.28 -7.56
CA SER A 2 -7.99 -26.33 -6.60
C SER A 2 -7.91 -24.95 -7.26
N THR A 3 -8.53 -23.93 -6.66
CA THR A 3 -8.44 -22.56 -7.14
C THR A 3 -6.97 -22.14 -7.15
N PRO A 4 -6.44 -21.63 -8.28
CA PRO A 4 -5.09 -21.09 -8.30
C PRO A 4 -5.03 -19.94 -7.30
N SER A 5 -3.96 -19.85 -6.53
CA SER A 5 -3.84 -18.79 -5.53
C SER A 5 -3.89 -17.41 -6.20
N PRO A 6 -4.48 -16.40 -5.54
CA PRO A 6 -4.61 -15.06 -6.11
C PRO A 6 -3.24 -14.45 -6.45
N HIS A 7 -2.23 -14.72 -5.63
CA HIS A 7 -0.85 -14.28 -5.86
C HIS A 7 -0.18 -14.96 -7.07
N LEU A 8 -0.43 -16.25 -7.31
CA LEU A 8 0.08 -16.95 -8.50
C LEU A 8 -0.53 -16.41 -9.78
N GLN A 9 -1.83 -16.12 -9.77
CA GLN A 9 -2.54 -15.56 -10.91
C GLN A 9 -2.13 -14.11 -11.19
N ALA A 10 -2.01 -13.29 -10.16
CA ALA A 10 -1.49 -11.92 -10.28
C ALA A 10 -0.05 -11.89 -10.84
N GLY A 11 0.80 -12.80 -10.36
CA GLY A 11 2.17 -12.96 -10.86
C GLY A 11 2.24 -13.33 -12.34
N ARG A 12 1.36 -14.25 -12.78
CA ARG A 12 1.24 -14.64 -14.19
C ARG A 12 0.79 -13.47 -15.07
N GLN A 13 -0.26 -12.76 -14.67
CA GLN A 13 -0.80 -11.63 -15.43
C GLN A 13 0.23 -10.49 -15.53
N ALA A 14 0.99 -10.23 -14.48
CA ALA A 14 2.06 -9.25 -14.51
C ALA A 14 3.20 -9.65 -15.46
N LEU A 15 3.54 -10.96 -15.54
CA LEU A 15 4.49 -11.46 -16.53
C LEU A 15 4.00 -11.30 -17.98
N GLU A 16 2.73 -11.60 -18.24
CA GLU A 16 2.09 -11.43 -19.55
C GLU A 16 2.02 -9.95 -19.94
N ALA A 17 1.82 -9.05 -18.98
CA ALA A 17 1.80 -7.61 -19.17
C ALA A 17 3.19 -6.93 -19.19
N HIS A 18 4.30 -7.71 -19.20
CA HIS A 18 5.67 -7.20 -19.12
C HIS A 18 6.00 -6.34 -17.88
N ARG A 19 5.15 -6.38 -16.85
CA ARG A 19 5.35 -5.69 -15.57
C ARG A 19 6.17 -6.56 -14.63
N TYR A 20 7.46 -6.67 -14.92
CA TYR A 20 8.34 -7.63 -14.27
C TYR A 20 8.50 -7.39 -12.75
N ALA A 21 8.48 -6.15 -12.28
CA ALA A 21 8.52 -5.82 -10.85
C ALA A 21 7.25 -6.27 -10.10
N ASP A 22 6.07 -6.04 -10.68
CA ASP A 22 4.78 -6.49 -10.12
C ASP A 22 4.71 -8.02 -10.11
N ALA A 23 5.27 -8.67 -11.14
CA ALA A 23 5.36 -10.12 -11.23
C ALA A 23 6.25 -10.72 -10.14
N VAL A 24 7.43 -10.13 -9.90
CA VAL A 24 8.33 -10.53 -8.81
C VAL A 24 7.61 -10.44 -7.47
N CYS A 25 6.95 -9.30 -7.19
CA CYS A 25 6.23 -9.07 -5.94
C CYS A 25 5.14 -10.13 -5.68
N ALA A 26 4.27 -10.37 -6.67
CA ALA A 26 3.19 -11.32 -6.53
C ALA A 26 3.68 -12.77 -6.43
N LEU A 27 4.71 -13.16 -7.19
CA LEU A 27 5.23 -14.53 -7.18
C LEU A 27 6.06 -14.85 -5.94
N GLU A 28 6.83 -13.89 -5.41
CA GLU A 28 7.51 -14.05 -4.12
C GLU A 28 6.51 -14.23 -2.98
N GLN A 29 5.46 -13.40 -2.96
CA GLN A 29 4.44 -13.49 -1.93
C GLN A 29 3.73 -14.85 -1.97
N TYR A 30 3.42 -15.35 -3.17
CA TYR A 30 2.93 -16.72 -3.32
C TYR A 30 3.92 -17.74 -2.76
N CYS A 31 5.21 -17.67 -3.12
CA CYS A 31 6.21 -18.64 -2.67
C CYS A 31 6.40 -18.65 -1.15
N ARG A 32 6.14 -17.54 -0.44
CA ARG A 32 6.16 -17.47 1.03
C ARG A 32 4.93 -18.09 1.67
N GLU A 33 3.79 -18.02 1.00
CA GLU A 33 2.49 -18.48 1.50
C GLU A 33 2.14 -19.92 1.07
N VAL A 34 3.01 -20.58 0.28
CA VAL A 34 2.81 -21.95 -0.19
C VAL A 34 2.67 -22.92 0.99
N ARG A 35 1.48 -23.51 1.08
CA ARG A 35 1.12 -24.51 2.10
C ARG A 35 1.62 -25.91 1.78
N GLN A 36 1.89 -26.21 0.51
CA GLN A 36 2.40 -27.50 0.02
C GLN A 36 3.62 -27.28 -0.89
N PRO A 37 4.83 -27.20 -0.31
CA PRO A 37 6.06 -27.05 -1.07
C PRO A 37 6.29 -28.29 -1.96
N GLY A 38 6.69 -28.07 -3.21
CA GLY A 38 6.86 -29.13 -4.21
C GLY A 38 5.59 -29.53 -4.96
N SER A 39 4.49 -28.79 -4.80
CA SER A 39 3.31 -28.93 -5.66
C SER A 39 3.58 -28.41 -7.08
N ARG A 40 2.80 -28.87 -8.07
CA ARG A 40 2.95 -28.42 -9.48
C ARG A 40 2.86 -26.90 -9.62
N SER A 41 1.99 -26.26 -8.85
CA SER A 41 1.80 -24.81 -8.83
C SER A 41 2.96 -24.06 -8.14
N ASP A 42 3.56 -24.63 -7.09
CA ASP A 42 4.76 -24.08 -6.45
C ASP A 42 5.95 -24.10 -7.42
N PHE A 43 6.17 -25.21 -8.13
CA PHE A 43 7.19 -25.26 -9.16
C PHE A 43 6.95 -24.27 -10.31
N GLN A 44 5.71 -24.16 -10.78
CA GLN A 44 5.35 -23.17 -11.81
C GLN A 44 5.63 -21.74 -11.34
N ALA A 45 5.31 -21.41 -10.09
CA ALA A 45 5.57 -20.09 -9.53
C ALA A 45 7.05 -19.78 -9.45
N ARG A 46 7.88 -20.72 -8.97
CA ARG A 46 9.33 -20.53 -8.88
C ARG A 46 9.97 -20.38 -10.25
N MET A 47 9.50 -21.12 -11.25
CA MET A 47 9.94 -20.96 -12.65
C MET A 47 9.56 -19.59 -13.22
N TRP A 48 8.33 -19.12 -12.96
CA TRP A 48 7.88 -17.79 -13.36
C TRP A 48 8.64 -16.69 -12.63
N LEU A 49 8.99 -16.90 -11.37
CA LEU A 49 9.76 -15.97 -10.57
C LEU A 49 11.20 -15.85 -11.10
N ILE A 50 11.84 -16.96 -11.48
CA ILE A 50 13.16 -16.94 -12.16
C ILE A 50 13.08 -16.14 -13.46
N LYS A 51 12.02 -16.32 -14.25
CA LYS A 51 11.80 -15.57 -15.49
C LYS A 51 11.58 -14.07 -15.22
N ALA A 52 10.83 -13.73 -14.17
CA ALA A 52 10.59 -12.37 -13.75
C ALA A 52 11.89 -11.70 -13.30
N TYR A 53 12.68 -12.37 -12.45
CA TYR A 53 13.99 -11.91 -12.01
C TYR A 53 14.95 -11.66 -13.19
N GLN A 54 15.02 -12.59 -14.15
CA GLN A 54 15.84 -12.42 -15.34
C GLN A 54 15.46 -11.17 -16.15
N LYS A 55 14.15 -10.91 -16.31
CA LYS A 55 13.64 -9.78 -17.09
C LYS A 55 13.67 -8.45 -16.34
N ASN A 56 13.71 -8.51 -15.01
CA ASN A 56 13.80 -7.35 -14.12
C ASN A 56 15.25 -6.96 -13.77
N GLY A 57 16.26 -7.60 -14.39
CA GLY A 57 17.69 -7.34 -14.13
C GLY A 57 18.25 -7.95 -12.85
N GLN A 58 17.46 -8.75 -12.13
CA GLN A 58 17.83 -9.42 -10.87
C GLN A 58 18.50 -10.78 -11.12
N THR A 59 19.57 -10.80 -11.92
CA THR A 59 20.19 -12.04 -12.44
C THR A 59 20.75 -12.95 -11.34
N GLU A 60 21.32 -12.38 -10.27
CA GLU A 60 21.85 -13.15 -9.13
C GLU A 60 20.75 -13.91 -8.38
N GLN A 61 19.59 -13.29 -8.19
CA GLN A 61 18.43 -13.91 -7.55
C GLN A 61 17.83 -15.02 -8.43
N ALA A 62 17.82 -14.81 -9.75
CA ALA A 62 17.43 -15.83 -10.72
C ALA A 62 18.36 -17.05 -10.66
N ILE A 63 19.69 -16.84 -10.57
CA ILE A 63 20.68 -17.92 -10.46
C ILE A 63 20.52 -18.69 -9.15
N ALA A 64 20.44 -17.98 -8.02
CA ALA A 64 20.32 -18.61 -6.70
C ALA A 64 19.05 -19.47 -6.61
N LEU A 65 17.90 -18.96 -7.08
CA LEU A 65 16.65 -19.71 -7.09
C LEU A 65 16.71 -20.88 -8.08
N CYS A 66 17.39 -20.74 -9.22
CA CYS A 66 17.58 -21.81 -10.19
C CYS A 66 18.49 -22.94 -9.65
N GLN A 67 19.55 -22.61 -8.91
CA GLN A 67 20.40 -23.57 -8.20
C GLN A 67 19.63 -24.35 -7.14
N GLN A 68 18.76 -23.68 -6.38
CA GLN A 68 17.89 -24.34 -5.41
C GLN A 68 16.94 -25.33 -6.08
N LEU A 69 16.37 -24.99 -7.24
CA LEU A 69 15.52 -25.91 -8.01
C LEU A 69 16.29 -27.08 -8.63
N ALA A 70 17.56 -26.89 -9.01
CA ALA A 70 18.43 -27.95 -9.51
C ALA A 70 18.81 -28.98 -8.42
N ALA A 71 18.77 -28.57 -7.15
CA ALA A 71 18.97 -29.44 -6.00
C ALA A 71 17.69 -30.18 -5.56
N CYS A 72 16.52 -29.87 -6.13
CA CYS A 72 15.27 -30.55 -5.78
C CYS A 72 15.18 -31.97 -6.41
N PRO A 73 14.64 -32.97 -5.69
CA PRO A 73 14.55 -34.37 -6.16
C PRO A 73 13.52 -34.61 -7.29
N ALA A 74 12.76 -33.60 -7.70
CA ALA A 74 11.79 -33.73 -8.79
C ALA A 74 12.49 -33.69 -10.16
N ALA A 75 12.64 -34.85 -10.81
CA ALA A 75 13.42 -35.03 -12.04
C ALA A 75 13.10 -34.02 -13.16
N ALA A 76 11.82 -33.68 -13.38
CA ALA A 76 11.42 -32.72 -14.41
C ALA A 76 11.87 -31.28 -14.10
N VAL A 77 11.83 -30.88 -12.83
CA VAL A 77 12.20 -29.53 -12.37
C VAL A 77 13.72 -29.40 -12.31
N GLN A 78 14.40 -30.45 -11.86
CA GLN A 78 15.85 -30.55 -11.87
C GLN A 78 16.42 -30.45 -13.29
N THR A 79 15.85 -31.21 -14.24
CA THR A 79 16.29 -31.19 -15.65
C THR A 79 16.10 -29.80 -16.27
N TRP A 80 14.95 -29.17 -16.01
CA TRP A 80 14.69 -27.80 -16.47
C TRP A 80 15.66 -26.78 -15.87
N ALA A 81 15.91 -26.86 -14.55
CA ALA A 81 16.80 -25.95 -13.85
C ALA A 81 18.25 -26.09 -14.31
N LEU A 82 18.75 -27.32 -14.47
CA LEU A 82 20.08 -27.61 -15.01
C LEU A 82 20.25 -27.10 -16.45
N ALA A 83 19.20 -27.17 -17.27
CA ALA A 83 19.22 -26.61 -18.63
C ALA A 83 19.18 -25.07 -18.66
N ALA A 84 18.53 -24.43 -17.68
CA ALA A 84 18.41 -22.97 -17.59
C ALA A 84 19.64 -22.28 -16.95
N LEU A 85 20.35 -22.98 -16.07
CA LEU A 85 21.50 -22.46 -15.30
C LEU A 85 22.62 -21.84 -16.15
N PRO A 86 23.14 -22.52 -17.19
CA PRO A 86 24.27 -22.00 -17.99
C PRO A 86 23.92 -20.69 -18.67
N ARG A 87 22.66 -20.54 -19.11
CA ARG A 87 22.16 -19.32 -19.73
C ARG A 87 22.13 -18.15 -18.74
N LEU A 88 21.66 -18.39 -17.51
CA LEU A 88 21.64 -17.37 -16.46
C LEU A 88 23.06 -16.99 -16.01
N GLN A 89 23.95 -17.97 -15.87
CA GLN A 89 25.37 -17.75 -15.54
C GLN A 89 26.09 -16.96 -16.64
N SER A 90 25.82 -17.23 -17.92
CA SER A 90 26.39 -16.45 -19.02
C SER A 90 25.89 -14.99 -19.05
N LEU A 91 24.67 -14.73 -18.56
CA LEU A 91 24.12 -13.38 -18.41
C LEU A 91 24.76 -12.63 -17.23
N ALA A 92 25.10 -13.34 -16.14
CA ALA A 92 25.83 -12.78 -15.00
C ALA A 92 27.34 -12.62 -15.26
N ALA A 93 27.93 -13.49 -16.09
CA ALA A 93 29.34 -13.44 -16.47
C ALA A 93 29.67 -12.32 -17.48
N ARG A 94 28.68 -11.54 -17.94
CA ARG A 94 28.97 -10.27 -18.62
C ARG A 94 29.68 -9.35 -17.62
N PRO A 95 30.85 -8.79 -17.99
CA PRO A 95 31.81 -8.30 -17.00
C PRO A 95 31.24 -7.11 -16.21
N SER A 96 30.87 -7.40 -14.97
CA SER A 96 30.89 -6.46 -13.85
C SER A 96 31.78 -7.14 -12.80
N GLN A 97 32.85 -6.47 -12.37
CA GLN A 97 33.99 -6.99 -11.59
C GLN A 97 33.63 -7.87 -10.36
N PRO A 98 34.54 -8.76 -9.92
CA PRO A 98 34.22 -9.82 -8.95
C PRO A 98 34.07 -9.28 -7.52
N PRO A 99 33.12 -9.78 -6.68
CA PRO A 99 33.00 -9.36 -5.30
C PRO A 99 33.66 -10.33 -4.30
N HIS A 100 34.48 -9.76 -3.43
CA HIS A 100 35.06 -10.34 -2.21
C HIS A 100 33.98 -10.72 -1.15
N PRO A 101 34.30 -11.57 -0.14
CA PRO A 101 33.35 -12.24 0.76
C PRO A 101 32.61 -11.36 1.79
N ALA A 102 32.54 -10.04 1.60
CA ALA A 102 31.77 -9.11 2.44
C ALA A 102 30.29 -8.93 2.00
N THR A 103 29.85 -9.65 0.97
CA THR A 103 28.61 -9.33 0.23
C THR A 103 27.31 -9.81 0.89
N LYS A 104 27.35 -10.80 1.79
CA LYS A 104 26.13 -11.39 2.36
C LYS A 104 25.41 -10.43 3.32
N ASP A 105 26.14 -9.67 4.14
CA ASP A 105 25.59 -8.67 5.06
C ASP A 105 25.20 -7.34 4.37
N ARG A 106 25.81 -7.06 3.21
CA ARG A 106 25.43 -5.91 2.36
C ARG A 106 24.14 -6.16 1.59
N LEU A 107 23.89 -7.39 1.15
CA LEU A 107 22.67 -7.76 0.42
C LEU A 107 21.44 -7.77 1.33
N THR A 108 21.58 -8.20 2.59
CA THR A 108 20.49 -8.15 3.58
C THR A 108 20.16 -6.71 3.94
N SER A 109 21.16 -5.86 4.20
CA SER A 109 20.95 -4.45 4.53
C SER A 109 20.38 -3.63 3.37
N ALA A 110 20.82 -3.85 2.13
CA ALA A 110 20.25 -3.19 0.96
C ALA A 110 18.79 -3.59 0.70
N ALA A 111 18.43 -4.86 0.90
CA ALA A 111 17.06 -5.34 0.76
C ALA A 111 16.12 -4.73 1.83
N THR A 112 16.58 -4.59 3.07
CA THR A 112 15.81 -3.91 4.13
C THR A 112 15.64 -2.43 3.86
N VAL A 113 16.69 -1.74 3.36
CA VAL A 113 16.59 -0.32 2.95
C VAL A 113 15.53 -0.13 1.86
N ALA A 114 15.53 -0.98 0.84
CA ALA A 114 14.54 -0.92 -0.24
C ALA A 114 13.11 -1.17 0.26
N ALA A 115 12.93 -2.12 1.19
CA ALA A 115 11.63 -2.42 1.79
C ALA A 115 11.08 -1.26 2.62
N HIS A 116 11.90 -0.70 3.52
CA HIS A 116 11.54 0.47 4.33
C HIS A 116 11.21 1.67 3.46
N ARG A 117 11.99 1.90 2.39
CA ARG A 117 11.70 2.98 1.44
C ARG A 117 10.34 2.83 0.78
N GLN A 118 10.04 1.63 0.29
CA GLN A 118 8.78 1.38 -0.40
C GLN A 118 7.60 1.54 0.55
N ALA A 119 7.69 0.98 1.76
CA ALA A 119 6.68 1.12 2.81
C ALA A 119 6.44 2.59 3.18
N GLY A 120 7.52 3.37 3.33
CA GLY A 120 7.45 4.80 3.63
C GLY A 120 6.78 5.61 2.52
N ARG A 121 7.12 5.34 1.25
CA ARG A 121 6.50 6.00 0.08
C ARG A 121 5.03 5.62 -0.08
N THR A 122 4.64 4.38 0.21
CA THR A 122 3.23 3.98 0.23
C THR A 122 2.47 4.70 1.33
N ALA A 123 3.00 4.73 2.55
CA ALA A 123 2.36 5.41 3.68
C ALA A 123 2.20 6.91 3.42
N LEU A 124 3.18 7.58 2.81
CA LEU A 124 3.09 8.99 2.43
C LEU A 124 1.93 9.27 1.47
N ARG A 125 1.72 8.39 0.48
CA ARG A 125 0.61 8.49 -0.49
C ARG A 125 -0.74 8.23 0.17
N CYS A 126 -0.81 7.29 1.11
CA CYS A 126 -2.03 6.97 1.85
C CYS A 126 -2.34 7.96 2.99
N GLY A 127 -1.48 8.97 3.21
CA GLY A 127 -1.65 9.97 4.26
C GLY A 127 -1.27 9.49 5.67
N ASP A 128 -0.69 8.31 5.82
CA ASP A 128 -0.24 7.75 7.10
C ASP A 128 1.15 8.31 7.47
N TYR A 129 1.21 9.61 7.74
CA TYR A 129 2.47 10.36 7.86
C TYR A 129 3.39 9.85 8.98
N ALA A 130 2.84 9.36 10.09
CA ALA A 130 3.64 8.78 11.17
C ALA A 130 4.38 7.51 10.74
N ILE A 131 3.73 6.64 9.95
CA ILE A 131 4.37 5.45 9.37
C ILE A 131 5.36 5.87 8.29
N ALA A 132 4.97 6.83 7.44
CA ALA A 132 5.86 7.35 6.39
C ALA A 132 7.19 7.87 6.97
N ILE A 133 7.12 8.70 8.01
CA ILE A 133 8.30 9.25 8.70
C ILE A 133 9.16 8.11 9.27
N ARG A 134 8.56 7.21 10.06
CA ARG A 134 9.30 6.11 10.72
C ARG A 134 10.05 5.23 9.72
N GLU A 135 9.39 4.82 8.65
CA GLU A 135 9.97 3.93 7.64
C GLU A 135 11.03 4.64 6.79
N LEU A 136 10.80 5.91 6.40
CA LEU A 136 11.77 6.68 5.63
C LEU A 136 12.99 7.09 6.46
N GLU A 137 12.85 7.40 7.75
CA GLU A 137 13.97 7.64 8.66
C GLU A 137 14.80 6.37 8.88
N ALA A 138 14.14 5.21 9.00
CA ALA A 138 14.82 3.92 9.10
C ALA A 138 15.62 3.61 7.82
N CYS A 139 15.04 3.94 6.67
CA CYS A 139 15.73 3.88 5.39
C CYS A 139 16.94 4.82 5.35
N GLU A 140 16.78 6.10 5.74
CA GLU A 140 17.86 7.09 5.68
C GLU A 140 19.03 6.74 6.62
N ARG A 141 18.74 6.27 7.84
CA ARG A 141 19.76 5.88 8.84
C ARG A 141 20.70 4.78 8.33
N GLN A 142 20.21 3.93 7.44
CA GLN A 142 20.97 2.82 6.87
C GLN A 142 21.71 3.19 5.57
N MET A 143 21.47 4.39 5.02
CA MET A 143 22.08 4.85 3.77
C MET A 143 23.37 5.64 4.02
N GLN A 144 24.39 5.42 3.19
CA GLN A 144 25.60 6.24 3.19
C GLN A 144 25.28 7.68 2.75
N PRO A 145 26.02 8.71 3.23
CA PRO A 145 25.77 10.12 2.87
C PRO A 145 25.78 10.37 1.36
N ASP A 146 26.67 9.73 0.61
CA ASP A 146 26.84 9.93 -0.83
C ASP A 146 25.93 9.03 -1.69
N HIS A 147 24.97 8.33 -1.09
CA HIS A 147 24.13 7.38 -1.82
C HIS A 147 23.16 8.14 -2.76
N PRO A 148 23.09 7.80 -4.07
CA PRO A 148 22.35 8.59 -5.07
C PRO A 148 20.85 8.73 -4.76
N GLU A 149 20.27 7.75 -4.08
CA GLU A 149 18.85 7.73 -3.73
C GLU A 149 18.53 8.37 -2.36
N ARG A 150 19.54 8.78 -1.59
CA ARG A 150 19.35 9.34 -0.25
C ARG A 150 18.57 10.65 -0.32
N GLU A 151 18.88 11.50 -1.29
CA GLU A 151 18.17 12.76 -1.52
C GLU A 151 16.69 12.53 -1.84
N ALA A 152 16.36 11.48 -2.61
CA ALA A 152 14.97 11.13 -2.92
C ALA A 152 14.18 10.69 -1.67
N VAL A 153 14.85 10.02 -0.72
CA VAL A 153 14.28 9.68 0.59
C VAL A 153 14.10 10.92 1.45
N GLN A 154 15.08 11.82 1.48
CA GLN A 154 15.00 13.09 2.22
C GLN A 154 13.90 14.03 1.69
N ILE A 155 13.72 14.10 0.37
CA ILE A 155 12.58 14.81 -0.25
C ILE A 155 11.25 14.24 0.25
N SER A 156 11.15 12.91 0.28
CA SER A 156 9.93 12.23 0.75
C SER A 156 9.70 12.46 2.26
N LEU A 157 10.78 12.52 3.06
CA LEU A 157 10.72 12.86 4.48
C LEU A 157 10.27 14.30 4.72
N ALA A 158 10.84 15.26 3.99
CA ALA A 158 10.47 16.67 4.12
C ALA A 158 8.97 16.88 3.80
N GLN A 159 8.45 16.19 2.79
CA GLN A 159 7.01 16.18 2.49
C GLN A 159 6.19 15.53 3.62
N ALA A 160 6.67 14.42 4.19
CA ALA A 160 5.99 13.76 5.30
C ALA A 160 5.95 14.62 6.58
N TYR A 161 7.05 15.31 6.91
CA TYR A 161 7.12 16.25 8.03
C TYR A 161 6.22 17.48 7.83
N GLN A 162 6.19 18.05 6.62
CA GLN A 162 5.30 19.17 6.33
C GLN A 162 3.83 18.76 6.50
N ARG A 163 3.44 17.60 5.95
CA ARG A 163 2.06 17.10 6.03
C ARG A 163 1.66 16.59 7.42
N SER A 164 2.62 16.20 8.26
CA SER A 164 2.37 15.84 9.67
C SER A 164 2.34 17.05 10.61
N GLY A 165 2.65 18.25 10.12
CA GLY A 165 2.70 19.49 10.91
C GLY A 165 4.06 19.78 11.57
N GLN A 166 5.06 18.92 11.38
CA GLN A 166 6.43 19.11 11.88
C GLN A 166 7.23 20.05 10.97
N ARG A 167 6.74 21.28 10.80
CA ARG A 167 7.22 22.24 9.79
C ARG A 167 8.66 22.69 9.99
N ALA A 168 9.09 22.92 11.23
CA ALA A 168 10.47 23.29 11.52
C ALA A 168 11.49 22.23 11.02
N ILE A 169 11.15 20.95 11.18
CA ILE A 169 11.98 19.84 10.70
C ILE A 169 11.95 19.75 9.16
N ALA A 170 10.76 19.95 8.56
CA ALA A 170 10.62 20.00 7.12
C ALA A 170 11.43 21.14 6.49
N HIS A 171 11.44 22.31 7.14
CA HIS A 171 12.17 23.50 6.73
C HIS A 171 13.68 23.29 6.79
N ASP A 172 14.21 22.86 7.94
CA ASP A 172 15.64 22.57 8.10
C ASP A 172 16.13 21.56 7.06
N LEU A 173 15.36 20.48 6.86
CA LEU A 173 15.70 19.46 5.88
C LEU A 173 15.67 20.02 4.44
N ALA A 174 14.70 20.86 4.10
CA ALA A 174 14.63 21.51 2.80
C ALA A 174 15.77 22.52 2.59
N GLN A 175 16.18 23.27 3.62
CA GLN A 175 17.35 24.15 3.55
C GLN A 175 18.63 23.36 3.27
N ARG A 176 18.82 22.20 3.92
CA ARG A 176 19.95 21.31 3.63
C ARG A 176 19.92 20.78 2.20
N LEU A 177 18.74 20.42 1.70
CA LEU A 177 18.58 19.95 0.31
C LEU A 177 18.81 21.06 -0.72
N ALA A 178 18.57 22.34 -0.38
CA ALA A 178 18.89 23.47 -1.24
C ALA A 178 20.41 23.64 -1.48
N ALA A 179 21.25 23.12 -0.58
CA ALA A 179 22.70 23.09 -0.74
C ALA A 179 23.20 21.85 -1.53
N SER A 180 22.31 20.96 -1.98
CA SER A 180 22.70 19.77 -2.76
C SER A 180 23.37 20.15 -4.09
N HIS A 181 24.33 19.33 -4.52
CA HIS A 181 24.97 19.40 -5.83
C HIS A 181 24.02 19.02 -6.98
N ASN A 182 22.94 18.30 -6.68
CA ASN A 182 21.95 17.86 -7.64
C ASN A 182 20.99 19.02 -8.00
N PRO A 183 20.92 19.45 -9.27
CA PRO A 183 20.08 20.57 -9.69
C PRO A 183 18.59 20.32 -9.44
N MET A 184 18.10 19.10 -9.62
CA MET A 184 16.68 18.77 -9.39
C MET A 184 16.32 18.87 -7.91
N THR A 185 17.19 18.39 -7.01
CA THR A 185 16.99 18.46 -5.56
C THR A 185 16.98 19.91 -5.08
N ARG A 186 17.90 20.73 -5.61
CA ARG A 186 17.97 22.16 -5.32
C ARG A 186 16.75 22.92 -5.79
N GLU A 187 16.32 22.69 -7.03
CA GLU A 187 15.13 23.31 -7.61
C GLU A 187 13.87 22.92 -6.83
N TRP A 188 13.75 21.64 -6.46
CA TRP A 188 12.68 21.17 -5.60
C TRP A 188 12.67 21.91 -4.25
N ALA A 189 13.82 22.04 -3.59
CA ALA A 189 13.94 22.71 -2.29
C ALA A 189 13.60 24.21 -2.38
N GLN A 190 14.05 24.90 -3.43
CA GLN A 190 13.74 26.32 -3.68
C GLN A 190 12.24 26.56 -3.87
N ASN A 191 11.54 25.63 -4.51
CA ASN A 191 10.09 25.71 -4.68
C ASN A 191 9.33 25.32 -3.40
N PHE A 192 9.91 24.47 -2.57
CA PHE A 192 9.29 23.95 -1.35
C PHE A 192 9.43 24.89 -0.15
N LEU A 193 10.59 25.52 0.05
CA LEU A 193 10.87 26.42 1.18
C LEU A 193 9.82 27.54 1.36
N PRO A 194 9.42 28.28 0.32
CA PRO A 194 8.38 29.31 0.45
C PRO A 194 7.01 28.77 0.86
N GLN A 195 6.72 27.49 0.56
CA GLN A 195 5.46 26.85 0.95
C GLN A 195 5.47 26.50 2.44
N VAL A 196 6.60 26.03 2.96
CA VAL A 196 6.79 25.77 4.39
C VAL A 196 6.81 27.07 5.19
N ASP A 197 7.50 28.10 4.69
CA ASP A 197 7.60 29.43 5.32
C ASP A 197 6.28 30.20 5.36
N ARG A 198 5.42 30.09 4.33
CA ARG A 198 4.09 30.73 4.34
C ARG A 198 3.19 30.16 5.42
N ASP A 199 3.29 28.86 5.65
CA ASP A 199 2.56 28.18 6.72
C ASP A 199 3.10 28.56 8.12
N GLU A 200 4.34 29.05 8.19
CA GLU A 200 5.00 29.56 9.41
C GLU A 200 4.73 31.05 9.65
N ARG A 201 4.60 31.86 8.57
CA ARG A 201 4.29 33.30 8.59
C ARG A 201 2.80 33.64 8.60
N SER A 202 1.91 32.66 8.53
CA SER A 202 0.53 32.92 8.95
C SER A 202 0.61 33.46 10.37
N PRO A 203 0.07 34.67 10.66
CA PRO A 203 0.12 35.23 12.00
C PRO A 203 -0.37 34.14 12.95
N LEU A 204 0.46 33.77 13.91
CA LEU A 204 -0.04 33.08 15.09
C LEU A 204 -1.24 33.92 15.55
N PRO A 205 -2.43 33.33 15.81
CA PRO A 205 -3.40 34.03 16.62
C PRO A 205 -2.62 34.53 17.85
N GLU A 206 -2.76 35.81 18.21
CA GLU A 206 -2.21 36.32 19.47
C GLU A 206 -2.44 35.27 20.56
N PRO A 207 -1.45 34.97 21.43
CA PRO A 207 -1.67 34.02 22.50
C PRO A 207 -2.97 34.45 23.19
N PRO A 208 -4.00 33.58 23.22
CA PRO A 208 -5.28 33.98 23.76
C PRO A 208 -5.00 34.51 25.15
N SER A 209 -5.49 35.72 25.45
CA SER A 209 -5.70 36.18 26.82
C SER A 209 -6.15 34.98 27.62
N PRO A 210 -5.54 34.68 28.80
CA PRO A 210 -5.74 33.43 29.51
C PRO A 210 -7.21 33.05 29.42
N PRO A 211 -7.54 31.94 28.73
CA PRO A 211 -8.89 31.74 28.25
C PRO A 211 -9.82 31.74 29.46
N PRO A 212 -10.95 32.47 29.44
CA PRO A 212 -12.02 32.13 30.35
C PRO A 212 -12.30 30.64 30.11
N ALA A 213 -12.14 29.83 31.17
CA ALA A 213 -12.15 28.39 31.08
C ALA A 213 -13.41 27.87 30.36
N SER A 214 -13.30 27.54 29.07
CA SER A 214 -14.11 26.55 28.31
C SER A 214 -13.98 26.72 26.79
N LYS A 215 -13.48 25.67 26.10
CA LYS A 215 -13.92 25.12 24.78
C LYS A 215 -12.88 24.28 23.97
N PRO A 216 -12.08 23.38 24.57
CA PRO A 216 -11.54 22.20 23.86
C PRO A 216 -12.64 21.15 23.58
N ALA A 217 -13.58 20.96 24.51
CA ALA A 217 -14.58 19.91 24.46
C ALA A 217 -15.61 20.01 23.32
N ILE A 218 -15.83 21.21 22.75
CA ILE A 218 -16.80 21.40 21.66
C ILE A 218 -16.22 21.00 20.29
N ALA A 219 -14.93 21.21 20.08
CA ALA A 219 -14.26 20.77 18.85
C ALA A 219 -14.23 19.23 18.78
N ASP A 220 -13.93 18.58 19.91
CA ASP A 220 -13.89 17.12 20.02
C ASP A 220 -15.28 16.48 19.86
N SER A 221 -16.32 17.11 20.43
CA SER A 221 -17.70 16.63 20.27
C SER A 221 -18.22 16.80 18.84
N THR A 222 -17.81 17.87 18.16
CA THR A 222 -18.15 18.10 16.74
C THR A 222 -17.48 17.05 15.84
N ARG A 223 -16.16 16.83 16.00
CA ARG A 223 -15.42 15.75 15.30
C ARG A 223 -16.12 14.41 15.44
N ARG A 224 -16.40 14.01 16.69
CA ARG A 224 -17.08 12.75 17.01
C ARG A 224 -18.42 12.64 16.31
N THR A 225 -19.24 13.69 16.37
CA THR A 225 -20.58 13.70 15.77
C THR A 225 -20.52 13.55 14.25
N LEU A 226 -19.61 14.28 13.59
CA LEU A 226 -19.45 14.21 12.14
C LEU A 226 -18.89 12.85 11.69
N ALA A 227 -17.95 12.27 12.42
CA ALA A 227 -17.41 10.93 12.13
C ALA A 227 -18.50 9.85 12.28
N ILE A 228 -19.31 9.92 13.34
CA ILE A 228 -20.47 9.03 13.50
C ILE A 228 -21.48 9.24 12.37
N LEU A 229 -21.73 10.48 11.98
CA LEU A 229 -22.67 10.81 10.91
C LEU A 229 -22.24 10.22 9.56
N CYS A 230 -20.94 10.15 9.26
CA CYS A 230 -20.41 9.46 8.08
C CYS A 230 -20.91 8.01 8.03
N HIS A 231 -20.71 7.24 9.09
CA HIS A 231 -21.10 5.82 9.10
C HIS A 231 -22.61 5.62 9.28
N ALA A 232 -23.27 6.52 10.01
CA ALA A 232 -24.73 6.54 10.14
C ALA A 232 -25.44 6.78 8.81
N SER A 233 -24.79 7.46 7.85
CA SER A 233 -25.31 7.65 6.49
C SER A 233 -25.66 6.33 5.80
N CYS A 234 -25.00 5.21 6.14
CA CYS A 234 -25.35 3.88 5.64
C CYS A 234 -26.78 3.46 6.03
N PHE A 235 -27.21 3.79 7.24
CA PHE A 235 -28.57 3.49 7.72
C PHE A 235 -29.59 4.52 7.24
N ILE A 236 -29.19 5.79 7.14
CA ILE A 236 -30.04 6.84 6.54
C ILE A 236 -30.35 6.50 5.07
N ALA A 237 -29.41 5.85 4.37
CA ALA A 237 -29.59 5.39 3.00
C ALA A 237 -30.77 4.42 2.80
N VAL A 238 -31.25 3.76 3.86
CA VAL A 238 -32.45 2.91 3.80
C VAL A 238 -33.69 3.74 3.44
N ILE A 239 -33.75 5.00 3.90
CA ILE A 239 -34.86 5.92 3.62
C ILE A 239 -34.49 6.87 2.46
N PHE A 240 -33.25 7.36 2.45
CA PHE A 240 -32.75 8.32 1.46
C PHE A 240 -31.49 7.77 0.77
N PRO A 241 -31.62 6.96 -0.30
CA PRO A 241 -30.50 6.21 -0.87
C PRO A 241 -29.24 7.03 -1.21
N LEU A 242 -29.40 8.29 -1.60
CA LEU A 242 -28.27 9.17 -1.93
C LEU A 242 -27.50 9.66 -0.71
N ALA A 243 -28.03 9.55 0.51
CA ALA A 243 -27.40 10.04 1.73
C ALA A 243 -26.02 9.41 1.98
N ILE A 244 -25.85 8.13 1.63
CA ILE A 244 -24.59 7.39 1.78
C ILE A 244 -23.44 7.91 0.91
N ILE A 245 -23.76 8.69 -0.14
CA ILE A 245 -22.77 9.35 -1.00
C ILE A 245 -22.69 10.84 -0.67
N VAL A 246 -23.86 11.51 -0.61
CA VAL A 246 -23.93 12.96 -0.44
C VAL A 246 -23.32 13.40 0.90
N ILE A 247 -23.63 12.73 2.01
CA ILE A 247 -23.12 13.12 3.33
C ILE A 247 -21.58 13.02 3.37
N PRO A 248 -20.95 11.87 3.03
CA PRO A 248 -19.49 11.80 2.99
C PRO A 248 -18.84 12.79 2.03
N VAL A 249 -19.38 12.97 0.82
CA VAL A 249 -18.83 13.94 -0.16
C VAL A 249 -18.87 15.37 0.40
N VAL A 250 -20.00 15.79 0.97
CA VAL A 250 -20.12 17.10 1.59
C VAL A 250 -19.11 17.26 2.73
N LEU A 251 -18.93 16.24 3.57
CA LEU A 251 -17.99 16.29 4.69
C LEU A 251 -16.51 16.32 4.23
N ILE A 252 -16.16 15.62 3.15
CA ILE A 252 -14.82 15.72 2.53
C ILE A 252 -14.53 17.13 2.05
N LEU A 253 -15.52 17.77 1.43
CA LEU A 253 -15.39 19.10 0.83
C LEU A 253 -15.45 20.25 1.84
N THR A 254 -16.21 20.09 2.93
CA THR A 254 -16.51 21.19 3.88
C THR A 254 -15.74 21.09 5.20
N SER A 255 -15.41 19.89 5.67
CA SER A 255 -14.69 19.73 6.94
C SER A 255 -13.23 20.17 6.80
N GLN A 256 -12.65 20.75 7.85
CA GLN A 256 -11.19 20.96 7.95
C GLN A 256 -10.50 19.84 8.74
N ASP A 257 -11.29 18.94 9.32
CA ASP A 257 -10.80 17.86 10.16
C ASP A 257 -10.43 16.62 9.35
N HIS A 258 -9.14 16.28 9.36
CA HIS A 258 -8.61 15.12 8.64
C HIS A 258 -9.21 13.78 9.09
N VAL A 259 -9.63 13.63 10.36
CA VAL A 259 -10.27 12.39 10.84
C VAL A 259 -11.67 12.26 10.26
N VAL A 260 -12.42 13.37 10.20
CA VAL A 260 -13.75 13.40 9.56
C VAL A 260 -13.62 13.08 8.06
N LYS A 261 -12.66 13.69 7.36
CA LYS A 261 -12.41 13.41 5.93
C LYS A 261 -12.05 11.95 5.69
N ARG A 262 -11.22 11.34 6.54
CA ARG A 262 -10.85 9.93 6.43
C ARG A 262 -12.03 8.99 6.66
N ASN A 263 -12.84 9.21 7.69
CA ASN A 263 -14.06 8.41 7.90
C ASN A 263 -15.05 8.57 6.73
N ALA A 264 -15.16 9.76 6.15
CA ALA A 264 -15.98 9.99 4.97
C ALA A 264 -15.45 9.25 3.72
N ALA A 265 -14.13 9.33 3.45
CA ALA A 265 -13.51 8.58 2.35
C ALA A 265 -13.68 7.07 2.53
N GLU A 266 -13.58 6.58 3.77
CA GLU A 266 -13.76 5.17 4.11
C GLU A 266 -15.17 4.66 3.78
N VAL A 267 -16.20 5.47 4.05
CA VAL A 267 -17.58 5.15 3.64
C VAL A 267 -17.73 5.12 2.12
N LEU A 268 -17.10 6.05 1.39
CA LEU A 268 -17.13 6.03 -0.08
C LEU A 268 -16.41 4.80 -0.65
N ASN A 269 -15.25 4.45 -0.09
CA ASN A 269 -14.51 3.24 -0.41
C ASN A 269 -15.37 1.98 -0.17
N PHE A 270 -16.11 1.94 0.93
CA PHE A 270 -17.07 0.87 1.25
C PHE A 270 -18.22 0.79 0.24
N VAL A 271 -18.84 1.93 -0.12
CA VAL A 271 -19.92 1.98 -1.12
C VAL A 271 -19.45 1.50 -2.50
N VAL A 272 -18.30 1.98 -2.97
CA VAL A 272 -17.74 1.56 -4.25
C VAL A 272 -17.45 0.06 -4.25
N SER A 273 -16.91 -0.46 -3.14
CA SER A 273 -16.65 -1.90 -3.00
C SER A 273 -17.94 -2.72 -3.06
N LEU A 274 -19.00 -2.28 -2.36
CA LEU A 274 -20.30 -2.97 -2.38
C LEU A 274 -20.93 -2.98 -3.77
N ILE A 275 -20.90 -1.85 -4.48
CA ILE A 275 -21.40 -1.74 -5.86
C ILE A 275 -20.60 -2.68 -6.76
N LEU A 276 -19.26 -2.66 -6.67
CA LEU A 276 -18.42 -3.52 -7.49
C LEU A 276 -18.69 -5.00 -7.23
N TYR A 277 -18.80 -5.42 -5.96
CA TYR A 277 -19.13 -6.80 -5.61
C TYR A 277 -20.51 -7.20 -6.15
N GLY A 278 -21.50 -6.31 -6.08
CA GLY A 278 -22.81 -6.52 -6.66
C GLY A 278 -22.78 -6.69 -8.18
N VAL A 279 -22.01 -5.85 -8.89
CA VAL A 279 -21.82 -5.95 -10.34
C VAL A 279 -21.13 -7.24 -10.73
N VAL A 280 -20.05 -7.62 -10.03
CA VAL A 280 -19.33 -8.88 -10.28
C VAL A 280 -20.23 -10.09 -10.03
N GLY A 281 -21.00 -10.08 -8.93
CA GLY A 281 -21.96 -11.13 -8.62
C GLY A 281 -23.06 -11.24 -9.69
N SER A 282 -23.59 -10.12 -10.15
CA SER A 282 -24.61 -10.06 -11.20
C SER A 282 -24.06 -10.57 -12.54
N LEU A 283 -22.85 -10.14 -12.91
CA LEU A 283 -22.18 -10.57 -14.13
C LEU A 283 -21.90 -12.08 -14.07
N TRP A 284 -21.52 -12.61 -12.91
CA TRP A 284 -21.36 -14.04 -12.72
C TRP A 284 -22.66 -14.81 -12.96
N VAL A 285 -23.82 -14.32 -12.49
CA VAL A 285 -25.12 -14.96 -12.73
C VAL A 285 -25.48 -15.03 -14.22
N VAL A 286 -25.13 -13.98 -14.97
CA VAL A 286 -25.44 -13.85 -16.41
C VAL A 286 -24.46 -14.65 -17.28
N LEU A 287 -23.16 -14.60 -16.95
CA LEU A 287 -22.11 -15.21 -17.79
C LEU A 287 -21.88 -16.69 -17.50
N THR A 288 -22.36 -17.21 -16.36
CA THR A 288 -22.15 -18.61 -15.98
C THR A 288 -23.18 -19.51 -16.67
N PRO A 289 -22.75 -20.55 -17.42
CA PRO A 289 -23.67 -21.49 -18.05
C PRO A 289 -24.60 -22.17 -17.04
N GLU A 290 -25.83 -22.49 -17.45
CA GLU A 290 -26.87 -23.06 -16.59
C GLU A 290 -26.40 -24.25 -15.75
N SER A 291 -25.67 -25.18 -16.37
CA SER A 291 -25.15 -26.38 -15.72
C SER A 291 -24.22 -26.08 -14.54
N LEU A 292 -23.42 -25.01 -14.63
CA LEU A 292 -22.50 -24.59 -13.57
C LEU A 292 -23.20 -23.65 -12.58
N ARG A 293 -24.17 -22.87 -13.05
CA ARG A 293 -24.93 -21.92 -12.25
C ARG A 293 -25.73 -22.61 -11.16
N PHE A 294 -26.49 -23.67 -11.47
CA PHE A 294 -27.25 -24.41 -10.45
C PHE A 294 -26.36 -24.99 -9.35
N LEU A 295 -25.16 -25.48 -9.70
CA LEU A 295 -24.21 -26.03 -8.74
C LEU A 295 -23.65 -24.95 -7.79
N LEU A 296 -23.35 -23.76 -8.32
CA LEU A 296 -22.69 -22.69 -7.57
C LEU A 296 -23.66 -21.67 -6.97
N LEU A 297 -24.93 -21.69 -7.35
CA LEU A 297 -25.96 -20.77 -6.86
C LEU A 297 -26.12 -20.80 -5.32
N PRO A 298 -26.12 -21.95 -4.63
CA PRO A 298 -26.17 -21.97 -3.16
C PRO A 298 -24.99 -21.24 -2.52
N LEU A 299 -23.79 -21.39 -3.10
CA LEU A 299 -22.59 -20.69 -2.62
C LEU A 299 -22.71 -19.18 -2.86
N LEU A 300 -23.19 -18.75 -4.03
CA LEU A 300 -23.43 -17.33 -4.29
C LEU A 300 -24.44 -16.76 -3.29
N ILE A 301 -25.56 -17.45 -3.04
CA ILE A 301 -26.57 -17.02 -2.08
C ILE A 301 -25.96 -16.90 -0.68
N PHE A 302 -25.16 -17.87 -0.25
CA PHE A 302 -24.44 -17.79 1.03
C PHE A 302 -23.53 -16.57 1.12
N LEU A 303 -22.77 -16.27 0.06
CA LEU A 303 -21.90 -15.09 -0.01
C LEU A 303 -22.70 -13.79 0.00
N LEU A 304 -23.83 -13.72 -0.72
CA LEU A 304 -24.71 -12.55 -0.75
C LEU A 304 -25.34 -12.29 0.61
N ILE A 305 -25.77 -13.34 1.34
CA ILE A 305 -26.26 -13.22 2.71
C ILE A 305 -25.16 -12.68 3.63
N GLY A 306 -23.95 -13.24 3.55
CA GLY A 306 -22.79 -12.78 4.31
C GLY A 306 -22.45 -11.31 4.02
N ALA A 307 -22.43 -10.92 2.74
CA ALA A 307 -22.19 -9.54 2.32
C ALA A 307 -23.28 -8.58 2.81
N SER A 308 -24.55 -9.00 2.74
CA SER A 308 -25.69 -8.22 3.24
C SER A 308 -25.58 -8.00 4.74
N LEU A 309 -25.26 -9.05 5.51
CA LEU A 309 -25.07 -8.94 6.95
C LEU A 309 -23.87 -8.05 7.30
N ALA A 310 -22.75 -8.22 6.63
CA ALA A 310 -21.57 -7.37 6.80
C ALA A 310 -21.88 -5.90 6.52
N SER A 311 -22.73 -5.61 5.52
CA SER A 311 -23.12 -4.25 5.17
C SER A 311 -23.95 -3.53 6.24
N LEU A 312 -24.54 -4.27 7.18
CA LEU A 312 -25.24 -3.74 8.34
C LEU A 312 -24.35 -3.70 9.59
N LEU A 313 -23.61 -4.77 9.84
CA LEU A 313 -22.80 -4.91 11.05
C LEU A 313 -21.57 -4.01 11.04
N LEU A 314 -20.87 -3.90 9.91
CA LEU A 314 -19.63 -3.15 9.86
C LEU A 314 -19.84 -1.64 10.11
N PRO A 315 -20.84 -0.95 9.49
CA PRO A 315 -21.10 0.45 9.82
C PRO A 315 -21.52 0.66 11.27
N LEU A 316 -22.22 -0.29 11.88
CA LEU A 316 -22.55 -0.24 13.31
C LEU A 316 -21.28 -0.28 14.18
N ILE A 317 -20.36 -1.20 13.88
CA ILE A 317 -19.07 -1.28 14.57
C ILE A 317 -18.27 0.03 14.39
N ALA A 318 -18.29 0.60 13.18
CA ALA A 318 -17.63 1.87 12.89
C ALA A 318 -18.19 3.03 13.73
N ILE A 319 -19.53 3.12 13.87
CA ILE A 319 -20.18 4.11 14.74
C ILE A 319 -19.71 3.97 16.20
N ILE A 320 -19.69 2.73 16.72
CA ILE A 320 -19.24 2.46 18.09
C ILE A 320 -17.77 2.86 18.26
N HIS A 321 -16.93 2.51 17.28
CA HIS A 321 -15.52 2.90 17.28
C HIS A 321 -15.34 4.42 17.29
N CYS A 322 -16.00 5.16 16.39
CA CYS A 322 -15.92 6.62 16.36
C CYS A 322 -16.45 7.28 17.65
N ALA A 323 -17.40 6.64 18.33
CA ALA A 323 -17.90 7.10 19.63
C ALA A 323 -16.87 6.91 20.76
N GLN A 324 -16.12 5.80 20.73
CA GLN A 324 -15.13 5.44 21.75
C GLN A 324 -13.77 6.10 21.53
N THR A 325 -13.33 6.22 20.28
CA THR A 325 -12.00 6.71 19.88
C THR A 325 -12.13 7.78 18.79
N PRO A 326 -12.60 9.00 19.11
CA PRO A 326 -12.92 10.04 18.13
C PRO A 326 -11.69 10.59 17.37
N ASP A 327 -10.48 10.39 17.89
CA ASP A 327 -9.24 10.84 17.27
C ASP A 327 -8.71 9.89 16.19
N GLN A 328 -9.30 8.70 16.07
CA GLN A 328 -8.89 7.68 15.11
C GLN A 328 -10.00 7.42 14.09
N PRO A 329 -9.68 7.40 12.79
CA PRO A 329 -10.64 6.99 11.77
C PRO A 329 -10.82 5.48 11.79
N TYR A 330 -12.06 5.03 11.56
CA TYR A 330 -12.34 3.61 11.36
C TYR A 330 -11.88 3.17 9.96
N ARG A 331 -11.47 1.91 9.81
CA ARG A 331 -11.21 1.28 8.51
C ARG A 331 -11.99 -0.02 8.36
N TYR A 332 -12.75 -0.14 7.27
CA TYR A 332 -13.52 -1.34 6.96
C TYR A 332 -12.59 -2.46 6.48
N PRO A 333 -12.80 -3.70 6.94
CA PRO A 333 -12.11 -4.84 6.37
C PRO A 333 -12.67 -5.17 4.97
N LEU A 334 -11.82 -5.73 4.10
CA LEU A 334 -12.22 -6.31 2.81
C LEU A 334 -12.87 -5.32 1.82
N ILE A 335 -12.46 -4.05 1.84
CA ILE A 335 -12.86 -3.04 0.85
C ILE A 335 -11.67 -2.54 0.02
N LEU A 336 -11.97 -2.02 -1.17
CA LEU A 336 -11.03 -1.32 -2.04
C LEU A 336 -10.89 0.14 -1.60
N HIS A 337 -9.70 0.72 -1.80
CA HIS A 337 -9.38 2.09 -1.38
C HIS A 337 -9.02 3.00 -2.57
N PRO A 338 -9.97 3.33 -3.47
CA PRO A 338 -9.73 4.27 -4.55
C PRO A 338 -9.67 5.75 -4.14
N PHE A 339 -10.28 6.13 -3.00
CA PHE A 339 -10.32 7.51 -2.47
C PHE A 339 -9.36 7.75 -1.32
#